data_AF-A0A8J6D1M3-F1
#
_entry.id   AF-A0A8J6D1M3-F1
#
_cell.length_a   1.000
_cell.length_b   1.000
_cell.length_c   1.000
_cell.angle_alpha   90.00
_cell.angle_beta   90.00
_cell.angle_gamma   90.00
#
_symmetry.space_group_name_H-M   'P 1'
#
loop_
_entity.id
_entity.type
_entity.pdbx_description
1 polymer ?
#
loop_
_entity_poly.entity_id
_entity_poly.type
_entity_poly.pdbx_seq_one_letter_code
_entity_poly.pdbx_strand_id
1 'polypeptide(L)'
;MEEEDKRGQPLLPLPIAATVSSSSSLRNHSTVTDQYYEGPSLDLQLSINLRPIQKPSDSVKTGGSICDVKSDSSSIESLRWQAGEQIRLAAIETAYAERVRELAKMEMEMAQSEFARARHMWLRAREEVEKAEKMKQRATRQIDSKCMEISCQSCRQRFRP
;
A
#
# COMPACT_ATOMS: atom_id res chain seq x y z
N MET A 1 18.86 46.14 -55.73
CA MET A 1 20.12 45.65 -55.15
C MET A 1 19.72 44.53 -54.23
N GLU A 2 20.18 43.34 -54.58
CA GLU A 2 19.98 42.08 -53.89
C GLU A 2 20.57 42.15 -52.47
N GLU A 3 19.98 41.45 -51.51
CA GLU A 3 20.71 40.45 -50.71
C GLU A 3 19.76 39.74 -49.74
N GLU A 4 19.95 38.43 -49.69
CA GLU A 4 19.32 37.49 -48.79
C GLU A 4 19.73 37.73 -47.33
N ASP A 5 18.79 37.58 -46.38
CA ASP A 5 19.17 37.24 -45.01
C ASP A 5 18.28 36.11 -44.46
N LYS A 6 18.82 34.91 -44.62
CA LYS A 6 18.97 33.84 -43.63
C LYS A 6 17.77 33.52 -42.74
N ARG A 7 17.17 32.36 -43.09
CA ARG A 7 16.41 31.48 -42.20
C ARG A 7 17.10 31.29 -40.83
N GLY A 8 16.45 31.74 -39.76
CA GLY A 8 16.63 31.23 -38.40
C GLY A 8 15.43 30.38 -38.00
N GLN A 9 15.66 29.12 -37.64
CA GLN A 9 14.65 28.13 -37.27
C GLN A 9 14.10 28.38 -35.84
N PRO A 10 12.80 28.13 -35.55
CA PRO A 10 12.34 27.98 -34.18
C PRO A 10 12.73 26.59 -33.63
N LEU A 11 13.38 26.60 -32.46
CA LEU A 11 13.82 25.41 -31.73
C LEU A 11 12.62 24.58 -31.25
N LEU A 12 12.59 23.30 -31.63
CA LEU A 12 11.65 22.29 -31.10
C LEU A 12 12.29 21.54 -29.91
N PRO A 13 11.52 21.18 -28.86
CA PRO A 13 12.03 20.37 -27.75
C PRO A 13 12.35 18.92 -28.20
N LEU A 14 13.50 18.39 -27.78
CA LEU A 14 13.88 16.98 -27.99
C LEU A 14 13.06 16.03 -27.09
N PRO A 15 12.76 14.80 -27.56
CA PRO A 15 12.11 13.76 -26.77
C PRO A 15 13.13 12.99 -25.92
N ILE A 16 12.87 12.86 -24.62
CA ILE A 16 13.60 11.91 -23.77
C ILE A 16 12.94 10.53 -23.96
N ALA A 17 13.70 9.59 -24.52
CA ALA A 17 13.29 8.22 -24.76
C ALA A 17 13.08 7.47 -23.44
N ALA A 18 11.87 6.93 -23.24
CA ALA A 18 11.62 5.89 -22.24
C ALA A 18 11.94 4.54 -22.87
N THR A 19 13.10 3.96 -22.54
CA THR A 19 13.39 2.55 -22.81
C THR A 19 12.68 1.69 -21.77
N VAL A 20 11.55 1.12 -22.17
CA VAL A 20 10.92 -0.02 -21.50
C VAL A 20 11.65 -1.30 -21.91
N SER A 21 12.34 -1.94 -20.96
CA SER A 21 12.90 -3.27 -21.14
C SER A 21 12.63 -4.14 -19.90
N SER A 22 11.59 -4.95 -20.05
CA SER A 22 11.51 -6.37 -19.67
C SER A 22 11.80 -6.76 -18.22
N SER A 23 10.76 -6.78 -17.38
CA SER A 23 10.67 -7.71 -16.26
C SER A 23 9.93 -8.98 -16.70
N SER A 24 10.57 -10.11 -16.44
CA SER A 24 10.22 -11.46 -16.86
C SER A 24 8.84 -11.90 -16.39
N SER A 25 8.10 -12.48 -17.33
CA SER A 25 6.84 -13.20 -17.10
C SER A 25 7.11 -14.47 -16.28
N LEU A 26 6.64 -14.50 -15.03
CA LEU A 26 6.41 -15.75 -14.32
C LEU A 26 4.90 -16.01 -14.27
N ARG A 27 4.49 -16.95 -15.13
CA ARG A 27 3.20 -17.62 -15.10
C ARG A 27 3.09 -18.40 -13.81
N ASN A 28 2.22 -17.98 -12.89
CA ASN A 28 1.77 -18.84 -11.81
C ASN A 28 0.70 -19.78 -12.35
N HIS A 29 1.13 -20.99 -12.73
CA HIS A 29 0.24 -22.09 -13.04
C HIS A 29 -0.32 -22.60 -11.70
N SER A 30 -1.64 -22.48 -11.52
CA SER A 30 -2.34 -23.03 -10.38
C SER A 30 -2.53 -24.53 -10.60
N THR A 31 -1.80 -25.35 -9.87
CA THR A 31 -2.11 -26.77 -9.69
C THR A 31 -2.18 -27.07 -8.20
N VAL A 32 -3.38 -27.42 -7.79
CA VAL A 32 -3.73 -27.98 -6.49
C VAL A 32 -2.88 -29.24 -6.26
N THR A 33 -2.02 -29.19 -5.25
CA THR A 33 -1.48 -30.38 -4.58
C THR A 33 -1.29 -30.06 -3.11
N ASP A 34 -2.02 -30.81 -2.30
CA ASP A 34 -2.01 -30.85 -0.85
C ASP A 34 -0.60 -31.20 -0.34
N GLN A 35 0.11 -30.22 0.21
CA GLN A 35 1.41 -30.44 0.87
C GLN A 35 1.45 -29.60 2.15
N TYR A 36 1.53 -30.34 3.27
CA TYR A 36 1.80 -29.92 4.64
C TYR A 36 2.42 -28.53 4.77
N TYR A 37 1.69 -27.61 5.40
CA TYR A 37 2.22 -26.33 5.86
C TYR A 37 3.20 -26.56 7.01
N GLU A 38 4.49 -26.62 6.70
CA GLU A 38 5.54 -26.30 7.66
C GLU A 38 6.04 -24.89 7.30
N GLY A 39 5.36 -23.88 7.83
CA GLY A 39 5.77 -22.50 7.68
C GLY A 39 7.13 -22.29 8.34
N PRO A 40 8.02 -21.45 7.79
CA PRO A 40 9.28 -21.13 8.44
C PRO A 40 8.98 -20.51 9.80
N SER A 41 9.29 -21.24 10.87
CA SER A 41 9.20 -20.76 12.25
C SER A 41 10.15 -19.59 12.39
N LEU A 42 9.61 -18.38 12.35
CA LEU A 42 10.31 -17.15 12.71
C LEU A 42 10.48 -17.15 14.23
N ASP A 43 11.44 -17.92 14.71
CA ASP A 43 11.87 -17.85 16.10
C ASP A 43 12.66 -16.54 16.27
N LEU A 44 11.93 -15.48 16.62
CA LEU A 44 12.50 -14.17 16.86
C LEU A 44 13.21 -14.22 18.23
N GLN A 45 14.44 -14.72 18.25
CA GLN A 45 15.30 -14.68 19.44
C GLN A 45 15.64 -13.22 19.78
N LEU A 46 14.81 -12.60 20.61
CA LEU A 46 15.08 -11.31 21.22
C LEU A 46 16.08 -11.51 22.36
N SER A 47 17.37 -11.54 22.02
CA SER A 47 18.46 -11.50 23.00
C SER A 47 18.57 -10.09 23.60
N ILE A 48 17.60 -9.70 24.41
CA ILE A 48 17.69 -8.51 25.24
C ILE A 48 18.49 -8.90 26.47
N ASN A 49 19.81 -8.70 26.42
CA ASN A 49 20.67 -8.82 27.60
C ASN A 49 20.43 -7.63 28.54
N LEU A 50 19.26 -7.55 29.17
CA LEU A 50 19.10 -6.77 30.39
C LEU A 50 19.75 -7.59 31.50
N ARG A 51 21.01 -7.28 31.82
CA ARG A 51 21.61 -7.80 33.07
C ARG A 51 20.65 -7.44 34.20
N PRO A 52 20.12 -8.41 34.96
CA PRO A 52 19.35 -8.09 36.16
C PRO A 52 20.26 -7.26 37.06
N ILE A 53 19.79 -6.08 37.48
CA ILE A 53 20.39 -5.36 38.59
C ILE A 53 20.30 -6.31 39.78
N GLN A 54 21.43 -6.93 40.15
CA GLN A 54 21.54 -7.74 41.34
C GLN A 54 21.15 -6.85 42.52
N LYS A 55 19.98 -7.09 43.11
CA LYS A 55 19.69 -6.57 44.45
C LYS A 55 20.76 -7.15 45.39
N PRO A 56 21.44 -6.32 46.18
CA PRO A 56 22.39 -6.83 47.16
C PRO A 56 21.62 -7.71 48.15
N SER A 57 22.02 -8.98 48.19
CA SER A 57 21.59 -9.96 49.18
C SER A 57 21.92 -9.44 50.57
N ASP A 58 20.90 -9.36 51.43
CA ASP A 58 21.04 -9.12 52.85
C ASP A 58 21.90 -10.24 53.47
N SER A 59 23.19 -9.97 53.65
CA SER A 59 24.03 -10.73 54.55
C SER A 59 24.70 -9.77 55.53
N VAL A 60 24.15 -9.79 56.73
CA VAL A 60 24.66 -9.15 57.94
C VAL A 60 26.14 -9.46 58.11
N LYS A 61 27.01 -8.44 58.04
CA LYS A 61 28.23 -8.36 58.86
C LYS A 61 28.50 -6.92 59.30
N THR A 62 28.57 -6.82 60.62
CA THR A 62 28.98 -5.71 61.49
C THR A 62 30.30 -5.05 61.08
N GLY A 63 30.36 -3.72 61.17
CA GLY A 63 31.61 -2.95 61.17
C GLY A 63 31.43 -1.56 60.60
N GLY A 64 31.31 -0.56 61.48
CA GLY A 64 31.13 0.84 61.07
C GLY A 64 32.28 1.37 60.22
N SER A 65 31.94 2.24 59.27
CA SER A 65 32.84 3.29 58.84
C SER A 65 32.03 4.53 58.46
N ILE A 66 32.43 5.63 59.09
CA ILE A 66 31.93 6.98 58.92
C ILE A 66 32.20 7.47 57.49
N CYS A 67 31.22 8.21 56.96
CA CYS A 67 31.14 8.93 55.68
C CYS A 67 32.32 8.83 54.70
N ASP A 68 32.05 8.29 53.50
CA ASP A 68 32.85 8.62 52.32
C ASP A 68 31.94 8.96 51.12
N VAL A 69 31.44 10.19 51.11
CA VAL A 69 30.76 10.81 49.96
C VAL A 69 31.84 11.24 48.95
N LYS A 70 32.65 10.31 48.45
CA LYS A 70 33.68 10.57 47.42
C LYS A 70 33.86 9.38 46.48
N SER A 71 32.78 8.85 45.93
CA SER A 71 32.90 7.98 44.74
C SER A 71 31.67 7.90 43.83
N ASP A 72 30.71 8.82 43.94
CA ASP A 72 29.47 8.77 43.15
C ASP A 72 29.47 9.73 41.95
N SER A 73 30.37 10.71 41.90
CA SER A 73 30.36 11.75 40.87
C SER A 73 30.62 11.20 39.46
N SER A 74 31.62 10.32 39.31
CA SER A 74 31.99 9.72 38.02
C SER A 74 30.92 8.74 37.50
N SER A 75 30.26 8.00 38.40
CA SER A 75 29.16 7.11 38.03
C SER A 75 27.92 7.89 37.58
N ILE A 76 27.57 8.98 38.30
CA ILE A 76 26.47 9.87 37.94
C ILE A 76 26.73 10.56 36.59
N GLU A 77 27.96 10.99 36.33
CA GLU A 77 28.33 11.62 35.05
C GLU A 77 28.21 10.64 33.86
N SER A 78 28.64 9.40 34.06
CA SER A 78 28.49 8.32 33.07
C SER A 78 27.01 8.03 32.77
N LEU A 79 26.16 7.99 33.80
CA LEU A 79 24.72 7.81 33.66
C LEU A 79 24.06 8.98 32.93
N ARG A 80 24.49 10.23 33.19
CA ARG A 80 23.99 11.42 32.48
C ARG A 80 24.34 11.39 31.00
N TRP A 81 25.57 10.99 30.65
CA TRP A 81 25.98 10.80 29.27
C TRP A 81 25.12 9.73 28.57
N GLN A 82 24.94 8.58 29.21
CA GLN A 82 24.12 7.50 28.66
C GLN A 82 22.66 7.95 28.47
N ALA A 83 22.08 8.66 29.44
CA ALA A 83 20.72 9.20 29.33
C ALA A 83 20.61 10.22 28.19
N GLY A 84 21.59 11.11 28.04
CA GLY A 84 21.64 12.06 26.93
C GLY A 84 21.70 11.37 25.57
N GLU A 85 22.50 10.31 25.46
CA GLU A 85 22.61 9.53 24.21
C GLU A 85 21.31 8.78 23.90
N GLN A 86 20.64 8.21 24.91
CA GLN A 86 19.32 7.57 24.72
C GLN A 86 18.26 8.58 24.26
N ILE A 87 18.25 9.79 24.82
CA ILE A 87 17.35 10.87 24.37
C ILE A 87 17.64 11.22 22.91
N ARG A 88 18.92 11.32 22.53
CA ARG A 88 19.32 11.63 21.14
C ARG A 88 18.85 10.55 20.15
N LEU A 89 19.04 9.27 20.49
CA LEU A 89 18.58 8.15 19.65
C LEU A 89 17.05 8.12 19.55
N ALA A 90 16.35 8.26 20.68
CA ALA A 90 14.89 8.30 20.70
C ALA A 90 14.32 9.47 19.86
N ALA A 91 14.99 10.63 19.85
CA ALA A 91 14.59 11.77 19.03
C ALA A 91 14.70 11.48 17.52
N ILE A 92 15.78 10.80 17.10
CA ILE A 92 15.98 10.39 15.70
C ILE A 92 14.92 9.37 15.28
N GLU A 93 14.68 8.35 16.10
CA GLU A 93 13.67 7.32 15.84
C GLU A 93 12.26 7.92 15.78
N THR A 94 11.95 8.87 16.68
CA THR A 94 10.67 9.58 16.69
C THR A 94 10.46 10.38 15.40
N ALA A 95 11.47 11.13 14.94
CA ALA A 95 11.39 11.89 13.70
C ALA A 95 11.21 10.99 12.46
N TYR A 96 11.86 9.82 12.45
CA TYR A 96 11.65 8.83 11.39
C TYR A 96 10.22 8.28 11.41
N ALA A 97 9.72 7.88 12.58
CA ALA A 97 8.36 7.35 12.74
C ALA A 97 7.30 8.38 12.34
N GLU A 98 7.52 9.67 12.65
CA GLU A 98 6.65 10.77 12.21
C GLU A 98 6.60 10.91 10.70
N ARG A 99 7.76 10.88 10.02
CA ARG A 99 7.82 10.95 8.56
C ARG A 99 7.07 9.78 7.91
N VAL A 100 7.27 8.56 8.43
CA VAL A 100 6.58 7.37 7.91
C VAL A 100 5.06 7.48 8.12
N ARG A 101 4.62 7.98 9.27
CA ARG A 101 3.18 8.25 9.52
C ARG A 101 2.62 9.27 8.54
N GLU A 102 3.36 10.32 8.22
CA GLU A 102 2.90 11.34 7.29
C GLU A 102 2.77 10.80 5.86
N LEU A 103 3.76 10.03 5.39
CA LEU A 103 3.68 9.34 4.10
C LEU A 103 2.48 8.40 4.03
N ALA A 104 2.22 7.64 5.10
CA ALA A 104 1.06 6.74 5.16
C ALA A 104 -0.28 7.49 5.10
N LYS A 105 -0.38 8.69 5.69
CA LYS A 105 -1.59 9.53 5.57
C LYS A 105 -1.79 10.01 4.14
N MET A 106 -0.74 10.49 3.49
CA MET A 106 -0.82 10.95 2.09
C MET A 106 -1.24 9.83 1.16
N GLU A 107 -0.67 8.63 1.34
CA GLU A 107 -1.03 7.45 0.53
C GLU A 107 -2.49 7.05 0.76
N MET A 108 -2.95 7.08 2.01
CA MET A 108 -4.34 6.80 2.36
C MET A 108 -5.30 7.82 1.71
N GLU A 109 -4.97 9.10 1.72
CA GLU A 109 -5.77 10.15 1.09
C GLU A 109 -5.85 9.94 -0.43
N MET A 110 -4.71 9.64 -1.07
CA MET A 110 -4.66 9.31 -2.49
C MET A 110 -5.55 8.10 -2.80
N ALA A 111 -5.40 7.01 -2.05
CA ALA A 111 -6.22 5.81 -2.22
C ALA A 111 -7.73 6.09 -2.04
N GLN A 112 -8.12 6.92 -1.08
CA GLN A 112 -9.51 7.31 -0.89
C GLN A 112 -10.05 8.12 -2.08
N SER A 113 -9.27 9.06 -2.59
CA SER A 113 -9.67 9.86 -3.76
C SER A 113 -9.84 8.99 -5.02
N GLU A 114 -8.94 8.04 -5.22
CA GLU A 114 -8.97 7.06 -6.31
C GLU A 114 -10.18 6.14 -6.21
N PHE A 115 -10.47 5.62 -5.00
CA PHE A 115 -11.64 4.79 -4.76
C PHE A 115 -12.95 5.56 -5.00
N ALA A 116 -13.02 6.82 -4.55
CA ALA A 116 -14.19 7.67 -4.81
C ALA A 116 -14.42 7.86 -6.31
N ARG A 117 -13.35 8.11 -7.08
CA ARG A 117 -13.39 8.23 -8.54
C ARG A 117 -13.84 6.92 -9.20
N ALA A 118 -13.25 5.79 -8.81
CA ALA A 118 -13.63 4.47 -9.31
C ALA A 118 -15.09 4.15 -9.03
N ARG A 119 -15.57 4.42 -7.81
CA ARG A 119 -16.97 4.24 -7.43
C ARG A 119 -17.92 5.11 -8.26
N HIS A 120 -17.55 6.37 -8.52
CA HIS A 120 -18.35 7.24 -9.38
C HIS A 120 -18.46 6.67 -10.81
N MET A 121 -17.35 6.25 -11.41
CA MET A 121 -17.35 5.62 -12.74
C MET A 121 -18.19 4.34 -12.77
N TRP A 122 -18.08 3.50 -11.74
CA TRP A 122 -18.86 2.27 -11.63
C TRP A 122 -20.37 2.55 -11.54
N LEU A 123 -20.77 3.53 -10.74
CA LEU A 123 -22.20 3.90 -10.63
C LEU A 123 -22.75 4.38 -11.98
N ARG A 124 -21.98 5.21 -12.70
CA ARG A 124 -22.36 5.69 -14.05
C ARG A 124 -22.47 4.53 -15.04
N ALA A 125 -21.49 3.63 -15.05
CA ALA A 125 -21.52 2.45 -15.91
C ALA A 125 -22.73 1.56 -15.59
N ARG A 126 -23.06 1.39 -14.30
CA ARG A 126 -24.21 0.60 -13.87
C ARG A 126 -25.54 1.21 -14.35
N GLU A 127 -25.68 2.53 -14.29
CA GLU A 127 -26.85 3.23 -14.83
C GLU A 127 -27.01 3.03 -16.35
N GLU A 128 -25.92 3.12 -17.11
CA GLU A 128 -25.94 2.88 -18.55
C GLU A 128 -26.30 1.42 -18.89
N VAL A 129 -25.80 0.45 -18.11
CA VAL A 129 -26.20 -0.97 -18.25
C VAL A 129 -27.70 -1.14 -18.01
N GLU A 130 -28.26 -0.54 -16.95
CA GLU A 130 -29.69 -0.62 -16.67
C GLU A 130 -30.53 -0.02 -17.80
N LYS A 131 -30.08 1.10 -18.39
CA LYS A 131 -30.74 1.72 -19.55
C LYS A 131 -30.67 0.82 -20.78
N ALA A 132 -29.52 0.22 -21.05
CA ALA A 132 -29.35 -0.73 -22.15
C ALA A 132 -30.25 -1.97 -21.97
N GLU A 133 -30.37 -2.49 -20.74
CA GLU A 133 -31.26 -3.61 -20.44
C GLU A 133 -32.73 -3.27 -20.66
N LYS A 134 -33.19 -2.09 -20.22
CA LYS A 134 -34.56 -1.61 -20.50
C LYS A 134 -34.81 -1.49 -22.00
N MET A 135 -33.84 -0.98 -22.75
CA MET A 135 -33.93 -0.88 -24.21
C MET A 135 -33.99 -2.25 -24.87
N LYS A 136 -33.13 -3.20 -24.43
CA LYS A 136 -33.14 -4.60 -24.87
C LYS A 136 -34.52 -5.23 -24.66
N GLN A 137 -35.09 -5.11 -23.46
CA GLN A 137 -36.41 -5.68 -23.16
C GLN A 137 -37.50 -5.13 -24.09
N ARG A 138 -37.50 -3.82 -24.37
CA ARG A 138 -38.47 -3.21 -25.29
C ARG A 138 -38.27 -3.72 -26.72
N ALA A 139 -37.03 -3.78 -27.18
CA ALA A 139 -36.71 -4.28 -28.52
C ALA A 139 -37.11 -5.75 -28.68
N THR A 140 -36.79 -6.61 -27.72
CA THR A 140 -37.18 -8.02 -27.72
C THR A 140 -38.69 -8.18 -27.82
N ARG A 141 -39.47 -7.47 -26.98
CA ARG A 141 -40.95 -7.52 -27.02
C ARG A 141 -41.52 -7.08 -28.38
N GLN A 142 -40.95 -6.03 -28.97
CA GLN A 142 -41.39 -5.55 -30.29
C GLN A 142 -41.07 -6.55 -31.41
N ILE A 143 -39.87 -7.15 -31.37
CA ILE A 143 -39.47 -8.18 -32.33
C ILE A 143 -40.41 -9.38 -32.21
N ASP A 144 -40.68 -9.86 -30.99
CA ASP A 144 -41.55 -11.01 -30.76
C ASP A 144 -42.98 -10.75 -31.29
N SER A 145 -43.54 -9.56 -31.02
CA SER A 145 -44.85 -9.15 -31.55
C SER A 145 -44.86 -9.15 -33.08
N LYS A 146 -43.86 -8.50 -33.71
CA LYS A 146 -43.80 -8.35 -35.16
C LYS A 146 -43.53 -9.67 -35.87
N CYS A 147 -42.70 -10.54 -35.31
CA CYS A 147 -42.48 -11.90 -35.82
C CYS A 147 -43.79 -12.70 -35.81
N MET A 148 -44.61 -12.56 -34.78
CA MET A 148 -45.91 -13.22 -34.71
C MET A 148 -46.87 -12.69 -35.78
N GLU A 149 -46.86 -11.38 -36.07
CA GLU A 149 -47.67 -10.76 -37.14
C GLU A 149 -47.27 -11.22 -38.55
N ILE A 150 -45.97 -11.36 -38.84
CA ILE A 150 -45.46 -11.71 -40.19
C ILE A 150 -45.51 -13.23 -40.45
N SER A 151 -45.55 -14.06 -39.41
CA SER A 151 -45.56 -15.52 -39.56
C SER A 151 -46.87 -16.06 -40.17
N CYS A 152 -46.76 -17.05 -41.06
CA CYS A 152 -47.92 -17.73 -41.65
C CYS A 152 -48.67 -18.56 -40.60
N GLN A 153 -49.94 -18.90 -40.88
CA GLN A 153 -50.81 -19.61 -39.94
C GLN A 153 -50.25 -20.98 -39.50
N SER A 154 -49.61 -21.72 -40.39
CA SER A 154 -48.96 -23.00 -40.07
C SER A 154 -47.76 -22.83 -39.13
N CYS A 155 -46.96 -21.79 -39.31
CA CYS A 155 -45.85 -21.47 -38.40
C CYS A 155 -46.39 -21.02 -37.03
N ARG A 156 -47.45 -20.20 -36.99
CA ARG A 156 -48.06 -19.74 -35.72
C ARG A 156 -48.54 -20.90 -34.84
N GLN A 157 -49.08 -21.96 -35.42
CA GLN A 157 -49.53 -23.15 -34.66
C GLN A 157 -48.35 -23.98 -34.13
N ARG A 158 -47.23 -24.03 -34.86
CA ARG A 158 -46.03 -24.79 -34.44
C ARG A 158 -45.17 -24.09 -33.39
N PHE A 159 -45.16 -22.76 -33.37
CA PHE A 159 -44.32 -21.95 -32.48
C PHE A 159 -45.10 -21.29 -31.32
N ARG A 160 -46.35 -21.69 -31.09
CA ARG A 160 -47.02 -21.39 -29.83
C ARG A 160 -46.41 -22.24 -28.71
N PRO A 161 -46.03 -21.64 -27.56
CA PRO A 161 -45.66 -22.39 -26.37
C PRO A 161 -46.77 -23.32 -25.89
#